data_AF-A0A8S3QCQ7-F1
#
_entry.id   AF-A0A8S3QCQ7-F1
#
_cell.length_a   1.000
_cell.length_b   1.000
_cell.length_c   1.000
_cell.angle_alpha   90.00
_cell.angle_beta   90.00
_cell.angle_gamma   90.00
#
_symmetry.space_group_name_H-M   'P 1'
#
loop_
_entity.id
_entity.type
_entity.pdbx_description
1 polymer ?
#
loop_
_entity_poly.entity_id
_entity_poly.type
_entity_poly.pdbx_seq_one_letter_code
_entity_poly.pdbx_strand_id
1 'polypeptide(L)'
;MLQEVSKIRQISVDIGAINIIEKVDALGNYDRKKIVSHDHNGQKKKELDIVNKPTDITKVNDETIAVSSFPSTIFEINIETMTLLKTLTIGAIVWGLCFVGDEYITAQGNTISWLNSATGEKLRCCETDANTPFVTCYKSTTYIYTNGKNLSNKNRLLKNVSITKVKL
;
A
#
# COMPACT_ATOMS: atom_id res chain seq x y z
N MET A 1 -27.98 2.97 25.60
CA MET A 1 -26.71 2.22 25.52
C MET A 1 -26.29 2.24 24.06
N LEU A 2 -25.46 3.20 23.67
CA LEU A 2 -24.96 3.31 22.29
C LEU A 2 -23.90 2.22 22.12
N GLN A 3 -24.14 1.24 21.26
CA GLN A 3 -23.08 0.36 20.78
C GLN A 3 -22.07 1.23 20.03
N GLU A 4 -20.88 1.41 20.58
CA GLU A 4 -19.74 1.90 19.82
C GLU A 4 -19.47 0.90 18.69
N VAL A 5 -19.97 1.21 17.49
CA VAL A 5 -19.56 0.54 16.27
C VAL A 5 -18.11 0.96 16.05
N SER A 6 -17.18 0.14 16.53
CA SER A 6 -15.75 0.30 16.28
C SER A 6 -15.53 0.33 14.77
N LYS A 7 -15.16 1.50 14.24
CA LYS A 7 -14.84 1.67 12.82
C LYS A 7 -13.49 1.01 12.55
N ILE A 8 -13.49 -0.29 12.32
CA ILE A 8 -12.35 -0.99 11.71
C ILE A 8 -12.21 -0.42 10.30
N ARG A 9 -11.09 0.26 10.00
CA ARG A 9 -10.73 0.55 8.61
C ARG A 9 -10.20 -0.73 7.98
N GLN A 10 -11.12 -1.51 7.42
CA GLN A 10 -10.80 -2.69 6.64
C GLN A 10 -10.26 -2.27 5.27
N ILE A 11 -9.01 -2.63 4.97
CA ILE A 11 -8.45 -2.55 3.62
C ILE A 11 -8.09 -3.98 3.26
N SER A 12 -8.90 -4.62 2.43
CA SER A 12 -8.74 -6.03 2.09
C SER A 12 -8.01 -6.17 0.76
N VAL A 13 -7.14 -7.18 0.67
CA VAL A 13 -6.60 -7.66 -0.61
C VAL A 13 -7.00 -9.12 -0.72
N ASP A 14 -7.58 -9.47 -1.87
CA ASP A 14 -7.92 -10.85 -2.20
C ASP A 14 -6.70 -11.55 -2.82
N ILE A 15 -6.26 -12.62 -2.18
CA ILE A 15 -5.05 -13.36 -2.54
C ILE A 15 -5.32 -14.86 -2.45
N GLY A 16 -5.80 -15.42 -3.56
CA GLY A 16 -5.97 -16.87 -3.68
C GLY A 16 -6.95 -17.42 -2.64
N ALA A 17 -6.42 -18.05 -1.59
CA ALA A 17 -7.21 -18.69 -0.52
C ALA A 17 -7.44 -17.79 0.73
N ILE A 18 -6.87 -16.59 0.77
CA ILE A 18 -7.02 -15.61 1.87
C ILE A 18 -7.83 -14.44 1.34
N ASN A 19 -9.05 -14.29 1.85
CA ASN A 19 -10.01 -13.31 1.34
C ASN A 19 -9.80 -11.91 1.93
N ILE A 20 -9.24 -11.84 3.14
CA ILE A 20 -9.24 -10.60 3.92
C ILE A 20 -8.00 -10.53 4.80
N ILE A 21 -7.16 -9.53 4.53
CA ILE A 21 -6.09 -9.10 5.42
C ILE A 21 -6.51 -7.76 6.01
N GLU A 22 -6.67 -7.66 7.32
CA GLU A 22 -7.20 -6.45 7.95
C GLU A 22 -6.12 -5.65 8.67
N LYS A 23 -6.27 -4.32 8.58
CA LYS A 23 -5.72 -3.38 9.54
C LYS A 23 -6.68 -3.25 10.70
N VAL A 24 -6.27 -3.69 11.89
CA VAL A 24 -7.06 -3.52 13.11
C VAL A 24 -6.72 -2.18 13.77
N ASP A 25 -7.52 -1.14 13.50
CA ASP A 25 -7.51 0.12 14.26
C ASP A 25 -8.64 0.05 15.31
N ALA A 26 -8.37 -0.55 16.47
CA ALA A 26 -9.32 -0.61 17.56
C ALA A 26 -9.21 0.68 18.39
N LEU A 27 -10.28 1.50 18.37
CA LEU A 27 -10.39 2.71 19.18
C LEU A 27 -10.09 2.40 20.65
N GLY A 28 -9.04 3.04 21.18
CA GLY A 28 -8.62 2.93 22.59
C GLY A 28 -7.19 2.43 22.80
N ASN A 29 -6.53 1.87 21.77
CA ASN A 29 -5.11 1.51 21.89
C ASN A 29 -4.37 1.84 20.58
N TYR A 30 -3.82 3.05 20.51
CA TYR A 30 -3.15 3.64 19.34
C TYR A 30 -1.87 2.90 18.90
N ASP A 31 -1.47 1.84 19.62
CA ASP A 31 -0.25 1.04 19.43
C ASP A 31 -0.42 -0.22 18.55
N ARG A 32 -1.57 -0.44 17.90
CA ARG A 32 -1.76 -1.69 17.16
C ARG A 32 -1.04 -1.70 15.81
N LYS A 33 0.14 -2.30 15.85
CA LYS A 33 1.02 -2.64 14.75
C LYS A 33 0.80 -4.10 14.37
N LYS A 34 -0.40 -4.46 13.89
CA LYS A 34 -0.74 -5.85 13.57
C LYS A 34 -1.32 -6.01 12.18
N ILE A 35 -1.08 -7.17 11.58
CA ILE A 35 -1.71 -7.62 10.34
C ILE A 35 -2.37 -8.95 10.66
N VAL A 36 -3.63 -9.10 10.27
CA VAL A 36 -4.43 -10.30 10.56
C VAL A 36 -4.94 -10.89 9.26
N SER A 37 -4.72 -12.19 9.05
CA SER A 37 -5.27 -12.92 7.91
C SER A 37 -6.53 -13.67 8.30
N HIS A 38 -7.55 -13.62 7.45
CA HIS A 38 -8.77 -14.40 7.61
C HIS A 38 -8.90 -15.46 6.51
N ASP A 39 -9.58 -16.56 6.83
CA ASP A 39 -9.98 -17.54 5.82
C ASP A 39 -11.14 -17.01 4.94
N HIS A 40 -11.60 -17.86 4.02
CA HIS A 40 -12.66 -17.48 3.10
C HIS A 40 -14.03 -17.22 3.76
N ASN A 41 -14.21 -17.67 5.00
CA ASN A 41 -15.41 -17.44 5.80
C ASN A 41 -15.26 -16.23 6.74
N GLY A 42 -14.16 -15.48 6.63
CA GLY A 42 -13.86 -14.36 7.51
C GLY A 42 -13.39 -14.77 8.91
N GLN A 43 -13.03 -16.04 9.14
CA GLN A 43 -12.48 -16.47 10.42
C GLN A 43 -10.99 -16.14 10.50
N LYS A 44 -10.57 -15.55 11.62
CA LYS A 44 -9.15 -15.25 11.86
C LYS A 44 -8.32 -16.53 11.83
N LYS A 45 -7.27 -16.54 11.01
CA LYS A 45 -6.29 -17.63 10.93
C LYS A 45 -5.01 -17.33 11.69
N LYS A 46 -4.35 -16.21 11.37
CA LYS A 46 -3.02 -15.85 11.89
C LYS A 46 -2.91 -14.35 12.07
N GLU A 47 -1.96 -13.94 12.91
CA GLU A 47 -1.58 -12.54 13.07
C GLU A 47 -0.07 -12.37 13.06
N LEU A 48 0.38 -11.22 12.60
CA LEU A 48 1.77 -10.78 12.66
C LEU A 48 1.83 -9.43 13.36
N ASP A 49 2.66 -9.34 14.40
CA ASP A 49 3.07 -8.07 14.98
C ASP A 49 4.13 -7.43 14.08
N ILE A 50 3.92 -6.19 13.71
CA ILE A 50 4.85 -5.36 12.97
C ILE A 50 5.37 -4.22 13.85
N VAL A 51 6.44 -3.55 13.42
CA VAL A 51 7.08 -2.50 14.23
C VAL A 51 6.43 -1.13 14.07
N ASN A 52 5.66 -0.92 13.00
CA ASN A 52 5.13 0.35 12.56
C ASN A 52 3.63 0.27 12.26
N LYS A 53 2.88 1.37 12.38
CA LYS A 53 1.43 1.37 12.13
C LYS A 53 1.16 1.15 10.62
N PRO A 54 0.43 0.10 10.19
CA PRO A 54 0.09 -0.09 8.79
C PRO A 54 -0.69 1.12 8.22
N THR A 55 -0.42 1.51 6.99
CA THR A 55 -1.13 2.58 6.28
C THR A 55 -1.90 2.08 5.07
N ASP A 56 -1.31 1.18 4.29
CA ASP A 56 -1.95 0.60 3.09
C ASP A 56 -1.35 -0.79 2.77
N ILE A 57 -2.02 -1.56 1.92
CA ILE A 57 -1.65 -2.93 1.57
C ILE A 57 -1.88 -3.22 0.08
N THR A 58 -0.97 -3.97 -0.53
CA THR A 58 -1.07 -4.40 -1.93
C THR A 58 -0.57 -5.84 -2.10
N LYS A 59 -1.05 -6.52 -3.14
CA LYS A 59 -0.57 -7.85 -3.53
C LYS A 59 0.71 -7.71 -4.34
N VAL A 60 1.77 -8.45 -3.95
CA VAL A 60 3.01 -8.55 -4.73
C VAL A 60 2.94 -9.76 -5.66
N ASN A 61 2.56 -10.91 -5.10
CA ASN A 61 2.31 -12.16 -5.83
C ASN A 61 1.30 -13.01 -5.05
N ASP A 62 1.09 -14.27 -5.43
CA ASP A 62 0.11 -15.16 -4.80
C ASP A 62 0.44 -15.55 -3.35
N GLU A 63 1.68 -15.34 -2.90
CA GLU A 63 2.14 -15.71 -1.56
C GLU A 63 2.60 -14.50 -0.74
N THR A 64 2.72 -13.33 -1.37
CA THR A 64 3.36 -12.15 -0.79
C THR A 64 2.47 -10.93 -0.90
N ILE A 65 2.35 -10.22 0.22
CA ILE A 65 1.82 -8.86 0.28
C ILE A 65 2.92 -7.86 0.59
N ALA A 66 2.68 -6.63 0.20
CA ALA A 66 3.40 -5.47 0.69
C ALA A 66 2.48 -4.59 1.52
N VAL A 67 2.97 -4.13 2.67
CA VAL A 67 2.25 -3.25 3.59
C VAL A 67 3.09 -2.01 3.82
N SER A 68 2.57 -0.85 3.42
CA SER A 68 3.17 0.42 3.81
C SER A 68 2.78 0.75 5.25
N SER A 69 3.65 1.46 5.94
CA SER A 69 3.47 1.77 7.36
C SER A 69 4.14 3.08 7.73
N PHE A 70 3.60 3.71 8.78
CA PHE A 70 4.10 4.95 9.34
C PHE A 70 5.36 4.70 10.18
N PRO A 71 6.45 5.47 10.02
CA PRO A 71 6.51 6.72 9.25
C PRO A 71 6.84 6.55 7.77
N SER A 72 7.59 5.52 7.37
CA SER A 72 8.16 5.48 6.01
C SER A 72 8.69 4.11 5.59
N THR A 73 7.99 3.03 5.93
CA THR A 73 8.44 1.66 5.62
C THR A 73 7.43 0.85 4.82
N ILE A 74 7.91 0.06 3.86
CA ILE A 74 7.15 -1.04 3.23
C ILE A 74 7.69 -2.37 3.76
N PHE A 75 6.79 -3.22 4.23
CA PHE A 75 7.09 -4.59 4.62
C PHE A 75 6.56 -5.56 3.58
N GLU A 76 7.37 -6.50 3.10
CA GLU A 76 6.87 -7.67 2.37
C GLU A 76 6.67 -8.82 3.35
N ILE A 77 5.53 -9.50 3.25
CA ILE A 77 5.14 -10.54 4.21
C ILE A 77 4.64 -11.75 3.43
N ASN A 78 5.12 -12.93 3.81
CA ASN A 78 4.55 -14.18 3.34
C ASN A 78 3.20 -14.39 4.02
N ILE A 79 2.14 -14.53 3.23
CA ILE A 79 0.77 -14.59 3.72
C ILE A 79 0.43 -15.91 4.41
N GLU A 80 1.07 -17.01 4.00
CA GLU A 80 0.78 -18.33 4.53
C GLU A 80 1.41 -18.48 5.92
N THR A 81 2.68 -18.08 6.05
CA THR A 81 3.43 -18.19 7.31
C THR A 81 3.22 -16.97 8.21
N MET A 82 2.74 -15.86 7.67
CA MET A 82 2.67 -14.55 8.34
C MET A 82 4.04 -14.10 8.87
N THR A 83 5.10 -14.29 8.06
CA THR A 83 6.47 -13.88 8.40
C THR A 83 6.94 -12.73 7.54
N LEU A 84 7.69 -11.80 8.15
CA LEU A 84 8.36 -10.71 7.44
C LEU A 84 9.44 -11.26 6.50
N LEU A 85 9.39 -10.87 5.22
CA LEU A 85 10.36 -11.23 4.19
C LEU A 85 11.35 -10.11 3.92
N LYS A 86 10.86 -8.86 3.84
CA LYS A 86 11.64 -7.69 3.45
C LYS A 86 11.14 -6.44 4.16
N THR A 87 12.06 -5.52 4.46
CA THR A 87 11.74 -4.16 4.91
C THR A 87 12.45 -3.15 4.02
N LEU A 88 11.70 -2.19 3.49
CA LEU A 88 12.22 -1.07 2.71
C LEU A 88 11.94 0.24 3.44
N THR A 89 12.95 1.11 3.54
CA THR A 89 12.80 2.48 4.05
C THR A 89 12.70 3.43 2.87
N ILE A 90 11.59 4.17 2.79
CA ILE A 90 11.21 4.97 1.62
C ILE A 90 11.09 6.47 1.92
N GLY A 91 11.51 6.87 3.12
CA GLY A 91 11.79 8.27 3.48
C GLY A 91 10.58 9.20 3.68
N ALA A 92 9.35 8.75 3.42
CA ALA A 92 8.13 9.54 3.63
C ALA A 92 6.90 8.67 3.92
N ILE A 93 5.86 9.31 4.47
CA ILE A 93 4.57 8.67 4.78
C ILE A 93 3.86 8.32 3.47
N VAL A 94 3.49 7.04 3.33
CA VAL A 94 2.77 6.50 2.19
C VAL A 94 1.28 6.40 2.50
N TRP A 95 0.46 7.07 1.69
CA TRP A 95 -1.00 7.12 1.78
C TRP A 95 -1.72 6.24 0.75
N GLY A 96 -0.97 5.76 -0.25
CA GLY A 96 -1.45 4.85 -1.27
C GLY A 96 -0.29 3.96 -1.71
N LEU A 97 -0.52 2.66 -1.83
CA LEU A 97 0.48 1.67 -2.20
C LEU A 97 -0.04 0.77 -3.32
N CYS A 98 0.82 0.53 -4.30
CA CYS A 98 0.56 -0.41 -5.37
C CYS A 98 1.85 -1.11 -5.79
N PHE A 99 1.75 -2.35 -6.25
CA PHE A 99 2.83 -3.12 -6.85
C PHE A 99 2.47 -3.50 -8.29
N VAL A 100 3.32 -3.15 -9.26
CA VAL A 100 3.13 -3.50 -10.68
C VAL A 100 4.47 -3.84 -11.33
N GLY A 101 4.54 -5.01 -11.97
CA GLY A 101 5.80 -5.54 -12.51
C GLY A 101 6.77 -5.80 -11.37
N ASP A 102 7.79 -4.96 -11.25
CA ASP A 102 8.80 -5.02 -10.18
C ASP A 102 8.94 -3.67 -9.44
N GLU A 103 7.90 -2.84 -9.46
CA GLU A 103 7.92 -1.50 -8.89
C GLU A 103 6.84 -1.30 -7.83
N TYR A 104 7.21 -0.58 -6.76
CA TYR A 104 6.24 0.03 -5.86
C TYR A 104 5.84 1.40 -6.37
N ILE A 105 4.54 1.66 -6.42
CA ILE A 105 3.97 2.97 -6.74
C ILE A 105 3.35 3.51 -5.46
N THR A 106 3.82 4.66 -5.02
CA THR A 106 3.46 5.23 -3.72
C THR A 106 2.92 6.65 -3.88
N ALA A 107 1.93 7.01 -3.06
CA ALA A 107 1.49 8.39 -2.90
C ALA A 107 2.04 8.96 -1.59
N GLN A 108 2.81 10.05 -1.67
CA GLN A 108 3.52 10.69 -0.56
C GLN A 108 3.36 12.21 -0.65
N GLY A 109 2.60 12.82 0.27
CA GLY A 109 2.25 14.24 0.15
C GLY A 109 1.56 14.51 -1.18
N ASN A 110 2.00 15.48 -1.97
CA ASN A 110 1.50 15.75 -3.32
C ASN A 110 2.21 14.94 -4.43
N THR A 111 3.09 14.00 -4.09
CA THR A 111 3.96 13.31 -5.05
C THR A 111 3.55 11.84 -5.22
N ILE A 112 3.54 11.36 -6.47
CA ILE A 112 3.54 9.92 -6.79
C ILE A 112 4.96 9.49 -7.12
N SER A 113 5.48 8.47 -6.43
CA SER A 113 6.82 7.92 -6.69
C SER A 113 6.74 6.45 -7.11
N TRP A 114 7.54 6.09 -8.11
CA TRP A 114 7.84 4.71 -8.49
C TRP A 114 9.19 4.35 -7.90
N LEU A 115 9.22 3.22 -7.20
CA LEU A 115 10.36 2.76 -6.43
C LEU A 115 10.73 1.36 -6.91
N ASN A 116 12.03 1.08 -6.94
CA ASN A 116 12.53 -0.26 -7.15
C ASN A 116 12.08 -1.15 -5.99
N SER A 117 11.39 -2.27 -6.26
CA SER A 117 10.87 -3.13 -5.20
C SER A 117 11.91 -3.98 -4.47
N ALA A 118 13.12 -4.10 -5.02
CA ALA A 118 14.22 -4.78 -4.36
C ALA A 118 14.95 -3.84 -3.38
N THR A 119 15.16 -2.58 -3.77
CA THR A 119 16.02 -1.64 -3.01
C THR A 119 15.25 -0.52 -2.30
N GLY A 120 14.02 -0.23 -2.71
CA GLY A 120 13.26 0.94 -2.26
C GLY A 120 13.72 2.26 -2.89
N GLU A 121 14.71 2.23 -3.78
CA GLU A 121 15.24 3.43 -4.44
C GLU A 121 14.19 4.05 -5.37
N LYS A 122 14.13 5.39 -5.34
CA LYS A 122 13.24 6.14 -6.22
C LYS A 122 13.73 6.09 -7.66
N LEU A 123 12.93 5.47 -8.53
CA LEU A 123 13.20 5.38 -9.98
C LEU A 123 12.71 6.62 -10.71
N ARG A 124 11.50 7.08 -10.38
CA ARG A 124 10.86 8.27 -10.96
C ARG A 124 9.76 8.79 -10.03
N CYS A 125 9.37 10.05 -10.20
CA CYS A 125 8.22 10.62 -9.52
C CYS A 125 7.51 11.67 -10.38
N CYS A 126 6.27 11.99 -10.02
CA CYS A 126 5.57 13.15 -10.51
C CYS A 126 4.85 13.87 -9.36
N GLU A 127 4.83 15.19 -9.42
CA GLU A 127 3.99 15.99 -8.54
C GLU A 127 2.57 16.06 -9.09
N THR A 128 1.61 16.17 -8.18
CA THR A 128 0.20 16.35 -8.48
C THR A 128 -0.28 17.68 -7.91
N ASP A 129 -1.38 18.18 -8.47
CA ASP A 129 -2.09 19.34 -7.95
C ASP A 129 -2.93 19.03 -6.69
N ALA A 130 -2.93 17.77 -6.25
CA ALA A 130 -3.60 17.32 -5.04
C ALA A 130 -2.62 17.22 -3.88
N ASN A 131 -2.99 17.76 -2.72
CA ASN A 131 -2.19 17.61 -1.49
C ASN A 131 -2.22 16.18 -0.94
N THR A 132 -3.21 15.38 -1.36
CA THR A 132 -3.41 13.99 -0.96
C THR A 132 -3.86 13.16 -2.17
N PRO A 133 -2.98 12.89 -3.15
CA PRO A 133 -3.29 11.93 -4.19
C PRO A 133 -3.38 10.54 -3.57
N PHE A 134 -4.09 9.64 -4.24
CA PHE A 134 -4.25 8.26 -3.84
C PHE A 134 -3.87 7.35 -5.00
N VAL A 135 -3.16 6.26 -4.71
CA VAL A 135 -2.79 5.25 -5.71
C VAL A 135 -3.29 3.89 -5.24
N THR A 136 -3.82 3.12 -6.17
CA THR A 136 -4.20 1.71 -5.97
C THR A 136 -3.96 0.94 -7.26
N CYS A 137 -3.95 -0.39 -7.21
CA CYS A 137 -4.00 -1.21 -8.41
C CYS A 137 -4.99 -2.34 -8.32
N TYR A 138 -5.47 -2.71 -9.50
CA TYR A 138 -6.29 -3.89 -9.70
C TYR A 138 -5.84 -4.57 -11.00
N LYS A 139 -5.59 -5.88 -10.95
CA LYS A 139 -5.16 -6.69 -12.11
C LYS A 139 -4.04 -6.03 -12.93
N SER A 140 -2.96 -5.65 -12.25
CA SER A 140 -1.78 -5.00 -12.86
C SER A 140 -2.03 -3.62 -13.49
N THR A 141 -3.22 -3.05 -13.31
CA THR A 141 -3.53 -1.68 -13.74
C THR A 141 -3.41 -0.73 -12.55
N THR A 142 -2.59 0.30 -12.69
CA THR A 142 -2.46 1.37 -11.69
C THR A 142 -3.56 2.41 -11.88
N TYR A 143 -4.21 2.78 -10.79
CA TYR A 143 -5.17 3.86 -10.71
C TYR A 143 -4.63 4.96 -9.80
N ILE A 144 -4.52 6.17 -10.35
CA ILE A 144 -4.10 7.35 -9.61
C ILE A 144 -5.30 8.30 -9.53
N TYR A 145 -5.62 8.72 -8.33
CA TYR A 145 -6.71 9.64 -8.03
C TYR A 145 -6.14 10.92 -7.44
N THR A 146 -6.54 12.07 -8.00
CA THR A 146 -6.21 13.40 -7.49
C THR A 146 -7.51 14.17 -7.32
N ASN A 147 -7.73 14.79 -6.16
CA ASN A 147 -8.93 15.60 -5.91
C ASN A 147 -10.25 14.88 -6.27
N GLY A 148 -10.33 13.57 -5.99
CA GLY A 148 -11.50 12.73 -6.30
C GLY A 148 -11.68 12.35 -7.78
N LYS A 149 -10.76 12.72 -8.68
CA LYS A 149 -10.81 12.38 -10.10
C LYS A 149 -9.81 11.27 -10.44
N ASN A 150 -10.28 10.25 -11.15
CA ASN A 150 -9.43 9.19 -11.68
C ASN A 150 -8.66 9.71 -12.90
N LEU A 151 -7.34 9.58 -12.86
CA LEU A 151 -6.44 10.02 -13.92
C LEU A 151 -5.90 8.87 -14.79
N SER A 152 -6.24 7.61 -14.49
CA SER A 152 -5.69 6.42 -15.16
C SER A 152 -6.06 6.30 -16.64
N ASN A 153 -7.17 6.91 -17.08
CA ASN A 153 -7.69 6.81 -18.45
C ASN A 153 -7.22 7.90 -19.41
N LYS A 154 -6.32 8.79 -18.99
CA LYS A 154 -5.73 9.79 -19.89
C LYS A 154 -4.24 9.50 -20.00
N ASN A 155 -3.82 9.05 -21.19
CA ASN A 155 -2.46 9.05 -21.76
C ASN A 155 -1.78 10.45 -21.75
N ARG A 156 -2.13 11.31 -20.79
CA ARG A 156 -1.90 12.74 -20.74
C ARG A 156 -1.08 13.16 -19.52
N LEU A 157 -0.93 12.29 -18.50
CA LEU A 157 0.04 12.52 -17.41
C LEU A 157 1.45 12.02 -17.71
N LEU A 158 1.61 11.16 -18.72
CA LEU A 158 2.93 10.76 -19.22
C LEU A 158 3.47 11.72 -20.30
N LYS A 159 2.72 12.78 -20.67
CA LYS A 159 3.17 13.76 -21.67
C LYS A 159 3.74 15.05 -21.11
N ASN A 160 3.43 15.39 -19.85
CA ASN A 160 3.89 16.65 -19.23
C ASN A 160 4.80 16.45 -18.01
N VAL A 161 5.15 15.20 -17.66
CA VAL A 161 6.30 14.96 -16.79
C VAL A 161 7.52 15.02 -17.70
N SER A 162 8.33 16.05 -17.53
CA SER A 162 9.68 16.10 -18.06
C SER A 162 10.40 14.81 -17.62
N ILE A 163 10.40 13.80 -18.48
CA ILE A 163 11.35 12.70 -18.39
C ILE A 163 12.67 13.37 -18.76
N THR A 164 13.35 13.95 -17.78
CA THR A 164 14.77 14.17 -17.90
C THR A 164 15.36 12.76 -17.94
N LYS A 165 15.47 12.20 -19.14
CA LYS A 165 16.38 11.09 -19.40
C LYS A 165 17.72 11.56 -18.88
N VAL A 166 18.12 11.07 -17.71
CA VAL A 166 19.54 11.04 -17.38
C VAL A 166 20.11 10.03 -18.37
N LYS A 167 20.75 10.54 -19.43
CA LYS A 167 21.65 9.73 -20.24
C LYS A 167 22.68 9.15 -19.27
N LEU A 168 22.85 7.83 -19.32
CA LEU A 168 24.09 7.20 -18.88
C LEU A 168 25.27 7.82 -19.66
#